data_AF-A0A929V3K1-F1
#
_entry.id   AF-A0A929V3K1-F1
#
_cell.length_a   1.000
_cell.length_b   1.000
_cell.length_c   1.000
_cell.angle_alpha   90.00
_cell.angle_beta   90.00
_cell.angle_gamma   90.00
#
_symmetry.space_group_name_H-M   'P 1'
#
loop_
_entity.id
_entity.type
_entity.pdbx_description
1 polymer ?
#
loop_
_entity_poly.entity_id
_entity_poly.type
_entity_poly.pdbx_seq_one_letter_code
_entity_poly.pdbx_strand_id
1 'polypeptide(L)'
;MSEYVQNYEQSNSNDQSAKFDALKDIPFPGNKIEQTNENELRHRSNGEKAQRLMELSKITELRQNEEAFDNRIQELNRDGAYKYLMTLNGILRGVDRSERGVRSNIQVGEHMAPSRKVQGIILNDITESLKGIKDNHYRATLAYYTVNNLHLFADGNGRTSRAVYEIFDNPNFNLSGENFVHKTNLVDESSGHGKFERAHGIQSTMTAYQLARGILAEKWARDDKIDPRINEMNSRIEILFGETPDVYLTDDAENNLTPQEKKAINLAFHDGDVALLSLCRILKIKGTSDEVISDSIKTYPNDANKYMAIEVEKKDMDTGAPNEKSHQTFSGWTADDYRTFLEGFQIVQRDSQRTLNDIFSNPESYKRTDGITWADWLSKTQE
;
A
#
# COMPACT_ATOMS: atom_id res chain seq x y z
N MET A 1 21.78 42.04 2.14
CA MET A 1 20.80 42.52 3.12
C MET A 1 19.76 41.44 3.28
N SER A 2 19.89 40.69 4.37
CA SER A 2 19.15 39.48 4.71
C SER A 2 18.34 39.81 5.95
N GLU A 3 17.02 39.73 5.88
CA GLU A 3 16.16 39.84 7.05
C GLU A 3 15.87 38.44 7.58
N TYR A 4 16.58 38.13 8.66
CA TYR A 4 16.21 37.16 9.67
C TYR A 4 14.97 37.65 10.41
N VAL A 5 13.95 36.80 10.55
CA VAL A 5 12.95 36.94 11.60
C VAL A 5 12.88 35.61 12.36
N GLN A 6 13.64 35.54 13.45
CA GLN A 6 13.29 34.73 14.61
C GLN A 6 12.38 35.58 15.49
N ASN A 7 11.30 35.02 16.00
CA ASN A 7 10.71 35.45 17.27
C ASN A 7 10.26 34.20 18.03
N TYR A 8 11.05 33.87 19.04
CA TYR A 8 10.63 33.12 20.22
C TYR A 8 9.93 34.12 21.16
N GLU A 9 8.77 33.75 21.72
CA GLU A 9 8.43 34.15 23.09
C GLU A 9 7.67 33.01 23.78
N GLN A 10 8.24 32.59 24.92
CA GLN A 10 7.70 31.64 25.86
C GLN A 10 6.90 32.36 26.96
N SER A 11 5.89 31.62 27.45
CA SER A 11 5.34 31.59 28.81
C SER A 11 4.61 32.81 29.38
N ASN A 12 3.35 32.60 29.76
CA ASN A 12 3.05 32.47 31.19
C ASN A 12 1.81 31.64 31.50
N SER A 13 1.89 31.07 32.70
CA SER A 13 1.14 29.98 33.31
C SER A 13 -0.27 30.32 33.80
N ASN A 14 -1.01 29.24 34.08
CA ASN A 14 -2.26 29.14 34.85
C ASN A 14 -3.56 29.35 34.08
N ASP A 15 -4.00 28.29 33.41
CA ASP A 15 -5.40 27.90 33.59
C ASP A 15 -5.57 26.37 33.52
N GLN A 16 -5.81 25.78 34.69
CA GLN A 16 -6.15 24.36 34.87
C GLN A 16 -7.65 24.15 34.56
N SER A 17 -8.11 24.42 33.34
CA SER A 17 -9.45 23.97 32.92
C SER A 17 -9.68 24.11 31.42
N ALA A 18 -9.18 23.15 30.64
CA ALA A 18 -9.72 22.82 29.32
C ALA A 18 -9.21 21.44 28.86
N LYS A 19 -9.30 20.45 29.75
CA LYS A 19 -9.23 19.03 29.38
C LYS A 19 -10.63 18.60 28.92
N PHE A 20 -10.67 17.78 27.87
CA PHE A 20 -11.83 17.16 27.24
C PHE A 20 -12.74 18.07 26.41
N ASP A 21 -12.42 18.14 25.12
CA ASP A 21 -13.47 18.13 24.09
C ASP A 21 -13.29 16.86 23.24
N ALA A 22 -14.23 15.94 23.41
CA ALA A 22 -14.18 14.57 22.93
C ALA A 22 -14.68 14.46 21.49
N LEU A 23 -14.00 13.65 20.68
CA LEU A 23 -14.58 12.83 19.60
C LEU A 23 -15.51 13.50 18.56
N LYS A 24 -15.55 14.83 18.42
CA LYS A 24 -16.51 15.52 17.53
C LYS A 24 -16.25 15.40 16.02
N ASP A 25 -15.44 14.45 15.59
CA ASP A 25 -15.17 14.23 14.17
C ASP A 25 -14.98 12.75 13.79
N ILE A 26 -15.49 11.83 14.59
CA ILE A 26 -15.73 10.45 14.15
C ILE A 26 -17.07 10.44 13.40
N PRO A 27 -17.21 9.88 12.19
CA PRO A 27 -18.49 9.82 11.47
C PRO A 27 -19.47 8.78 12.08
N PHE A 28 -19.35 8.54 13.38
CA PHE A 28 -20.19 7.67 14.18
C PHE A 28 -20.70 8.57 15.32
N PRO A 29 -21.97 9.00 15.34
CA PRO A 29 -22.46 9.93 16.34
C PRO A 29 -22.58 9.20 17.69
N GLY A 30 -21.53 9.28 18.49
CA GLY A 30 -21.53 8.85 19.88
C GLY A 30 -21.87 10.03 20.80
N ASN A 31 -23.08 10.01 21.36
CA ASN A 31 -23.48 10.90 22.46
C ASN A 31 -22.59 10.71 23.70
N LYS A 32 -22.44 11.81 24.45
CA LYS A 32 -21.81 12.02 25.79
C LYS A 32 -21.14 10.80 26.45
N ILE A 33 -19.82 10.91 26.60
CA ILE A 33 -18.94 10.00 27.34
C ILE A 33 -19.11 10.22 28.86
N GLU A 34 -19.33 9.14 29.61
CA GLU A 34 -19.24 9.11 31.07
C GLU A 34 -17.79 9.40 31.54
N GLN A 35 -17.67 10.30 32.52
CA GLN A 35 -16.41 10.66 33.16
C GLN A 35 -15.78 9.42 33.82
N THR A 36 -14.79 8.82 33.15
CA THR A 36 -14.00 7.71 33.69
C THR A 36 -12.68 8.24 34.26
N ASN A 37 -12.28 7.74 35.43
CA ASN A 37 -11.11 8.17 36.20
C ASN A 37 -9.81 8.15 35.37
N GLU A 38 -9.14 9.31 35.23
CA GLU A 38 -7.95 9.50 34.37
C GLU A 38 -6.74 8.64 34.74
N ASN A 39 -6.64 8.19 36.00
CA ASN A 39 -5.52 7.36 36.47
C ASN A 39 -5.56 5.92 35.94
N GLU A 40 -6.75 5.34 35.72
CA GLU A 40 -6.86 3.97 35.18
C GLU A 40 -6.51 3.90 33.68
N LEU A 41 -6.73 4.98 32.94
CA LEU A 41 -6.45 5.06 31.50
C LEU A 41 -4.94 5.09 31.18
N ARG A 42 -4.11 5.57 32.12
CA ARG A 42 -2.64 5.63 31.94
C ARG A 42 -1.97 4.25 32.03
N HIS A 43 -2.56 3.30 32.77
CA HIS A 43 -1.99 1.97 32.99
C HIS A 43 -2.44 0.91 31.97
N ARG A 44 -3.41 1.22 31.11
CA ARG A 44 -3.87 0.30 30.06
C ARG A 44 -2.83 0.16 28.96
N SER A 45 -2.62 -1.07 28.52
CA SER A 45 -1.90 -1.40 27.28
C SER A 45 -2.56 -0.72 26.08
N ASN A 46 -1.78 -0.53 25.02
CA ASN A 46 -2.30 0.06 23.78
C ASN A 46 -3.41 -0.79 23.14
N GLY A 47 -3.34 -2.12 23.31
CA GLY A 47 -4.38 -3.04 22.86
C GLY A 47 -5.69 -2.86 23.62
N GLU A 48 -5.65 -2.70 24.95
CA GLU A 48 -6.85 -2.38 25.76
C GLU A 48 -7.44 -1.02 25.40
N LYS A 49 -6.59 -0.03 25.09
CA LYS A 49 -7.05 1.29 24.60
C LYS A 49 -7.72 1.17 23.23
N ALA A 50 -7.20 0.30 22.35
CA ALA A 50 -7.80 0.03 21.05
C ALA A 50 -9.14 -0.71 21.21
N GLN A 51 -9.22 -1.72 22.09
CA GLN A 51 -10.47 -2.41 22.41
C GLN A 51 -11.53 -1.44 22.95
N ARG A 52 -11.13 -0.55 23.87
CA ARG A 52 -12.00 0.50 24.41
C ARG A 52 -12.53 1.44 23.33
N LEU A 53 -11.73 1.75 22.30
CA LEU A 53 -12.22 2.51 21.13
C LEU A 53 -13.35 1.76 20.44
N MET A 54 -13.21 0.45 20.22
CA MET A 54 -14.22 -0.39 19.56
C MET A 54 -15.53 -0.44 20.34
N GLU A 55 -15.43 -0.55 21.67
CA GLU A 55 -16.58 -0.53 22.59
C GLU A 55 -17.31 0.82 22.53
N LEU A 56 -16.58 1.94 22.65
CA LEU A 56 -17.15 3.28 22.62
C LEU A 56 -17.75 3.64 21.26
N SER A 57 -17.20 3.11 20.16
CA SER A 57 -17.77 3.27 18.82
C SER A 57 -18.87 2.25 18.50
N LYS A 58 -19.27 1.41 19.46
CA LYS A 58 -20.25 0.32 19.32
C LYS A 58 -19.92 -0.73 18.26
N ILE A 59 -18.66 -0.80 17.80
CA ILE A 59 -18.25 -1.76 16.77
C ILE A 59 -18.31 -3.18 17.33
N THR A 60 -17.93 -3.38 18.59
CA THR A 60 -18.04 -4.69 19.25
C THR A 60 -19.49 -5.18 19.30
N GLU A 61 -20.45 -4.30 19.61
CA GLU A 61 -21.88 -4.63 19.59
C GLU A 61 -22.39 -4.91 18.18
N LEU A 62 -22.04 -4.04 17.22
CA LEU A 62 -22.45 -4.20 15.83
C LEU A 62 -21.95 -5.50 15.24
N ARG A 63 -20.70 -5.88 15.50
CA ARG A 63 -20.10 -7.07 14.89
C ARG A 63 -20.73 -8.39 15.39
N GLN A 64 -21.48 -8.36 16.49
CA GLN A 64 -22.31 -9.49 16.96
C GLN A 64 -23.61 -9.67 16.17
N ASN A 65 -23.98 -8.70 15.32
CA ASN A 65 -25.16 -8.76 14.46
C ASN A 65 -24.76 -8.41 13.01
N GLU A 66 -24.70 -9.42 12.14
CA GLU A 66 -24.22 -9.24 10.77
C GLU A 66 -25.05 -8.22 9.95
N GLU A 67 -26.37 -8.18 10.13
CA GLU A 67 -27.23 -7.23 9.43
C GLU A 67 -26.99 -5.79 9.91
N ALA A 68 -26.86 -5.60 11.23
CA ALA A 68 -26.54 -4.29 11.80
C ALA A 68 -25.15 -3.82 11.37
N PHE A 69 -24.18 -4.75 11.34
CA PHE A 69 -22.83 -4.47 10.84
C PHE A 69 -22.85 -4.11 9.35
N ASP A 70 -23.58 -4.85 8.52
CA ASP A 70 -23.71 -4.59 7.09
C ASP A 70 -24.31 -3.20 6.82
N ASN A 71 -25.41 -2.86 7.50
CA ASN A 71 -26.01 -1.53 7.43
C ASN A 71 -25.01 -0.44 7.82
N ARG A 72 -24.15 -0.70 8.80
CA ARG A 72 -23.09 0.24 9.18
C ARG A 72 -22.02 0.38 8.11
N ILE A 73 -21.64 -0.69 7.43
CA ILE A 73 -20.67 -0.65 6.32
C ILE A 73 -21.21 0.21 5.17
N GLN A 74 -22.52 0.23 4.92
CA GLN A 74 -23.12 1.09 3.89
C GLN A 74 -22.87 2.60 4.12
N GLU A 75 -22.65 3.02 5.36
CA GLU A 75 -22.35 4.42 5.72
C GLU A 75 -20.85 4.78 5.60
N LEU A 76 -19.98 3.80 5.29
CA LEU A 76 -18.54 4.03 5.19
C LEU A 76 -18.22 5.03 4.07
N ASN A 77 -17.30 5.95 4.34
CA ASN A 77 -16.78 6.88 3.34
C ASN A 77 -15.29 7.11 3.57
N ARG A 78 -14.61 7.65 2.54
CA ARG A 78 -13.17 7.90 2.54
C ARG A 78 -12.68 8.62 3.78
N ASP A 79 -13.30 9.76 4.13
CA ASP A 79 -12.83 10.61 5.22
C ASP A 79 -13.02 9.94 6.57
N GLY A 80 -14.12 9.21 6.72
CA GLY A 80 -14.40 8.38 7.87
C GLY A 80 -13.39 7.26 8.07
N ALA A 81 -13.14 6.49 7.01
CA ALA A 81 -12.15 5.42 7.01
C ALA A 81 -10.76 5.98 7.34
N TYR A 82 -10.36 7.08 6.73
CA TYR A 82 -9.08 7.73 6.97
C TYR A 82 -8.90 8.18 8.43
N LYS A 83 -9.88 8.91 8.98
CA LYS A 83 -9.85 9.37 10.38
C LYS A 83 -9.82 8.19 11.36
N TYR A 84 -10.56 7.13 11.06
CA TYR A 84 -10.60 5.92 11.86
C TYR A 84 -9.26 5.19 11.87
N LEU A 85 -8.67 4.94 10.69
CA LEU A 85 -7.35 4.31 10.55
C LEU A 85 -6.26 5.10 11.29
N MET A 86 -6.25 6.43 11.14
CA MET A 86 -5.31 7.30 11.84
C MET A 86 -5.47 7.24 13.37
N THR A 87 -6.71 7.19 13.85
CA THR A 87 -7.02 7.09 15.28
C THR A 87 -6.58 5.74 15.83
N LEU A 88 -6.92 4.65 15.13
CA LEU A 88 -6.58 3.28 15.50
C LEU A 88 -5.06 3.06 15.50
N ASN A 89 -4.37 3.45 14.42
CA ASN A 89 -2.90 3.37 14.35
C ASN A 89 -2.23 4.15 15.50
N GLY A 90 -2.69 5.38 15.76
CA GLY A 90 -2.17 6.21 16.84
C GLY A 90 -2.31 5.56 18.22
N ILE A 91 -3.46 4.92 18.49
CA ILE A 91 -3.69 4.21 19.75
C ILE A 91 -2.82 2.95 19.84
N LEU A 92 -2.76 2.13 18.79
CA LEU A 92 -1.96 0.90 18.77
C LEU A 92 -0.46 1.16 18.98
N ARG A 93 0.04 2.29 18.47
CA ARG A 93 1.42 2.73 18.68
C ARG A 93 1.64 3.43 20.01
N GLY A 94 0.58 3.88 20.68
CA GLY A 94 0.68 4.67 21.92
C GLY A 94 1.21 6.07 21.69
N VAL A 95 1.02 6.63 20.49
CA VAL A 95 1.45 7.99 20.15
C VAL A 95 0.35 9.01 20.44
N ASP A 96 0.77 10.19 20.90
CA ASP A 96 -0.13 11.29 21.21
C ASP A 96 -0.84 11.81 19.97
N ARG A 97 -2.00 12.45 20.16
CA ARG A 97 -2.83 12.96 19.05
C ARG A 97 -2.06 13.93 18.14
N SER A 98 -1.17 14.74 18.71
CA SER A 98 -0.31 15.68 17.99
C SER A 98 0.70 15.00 17.07
N GLU A 99 1.04 13.73 17.31
CA GLU A 99 2.02 12.95 16.54
C GLU A 99 1.35 11.99 15.54
N ARG A 100 0.02 11.94 15.53
CA ARG A 100 -0.73 11.16 14.54
C ARG A 100 -0.70 11.88 13.21
N GLY A 101 -0.34 11.17 12.16
CA GLY A 101 -0.32 11.73 10.82
C GLY A 101 0.09 10.72 9.78
N VAL A 102 -0.30 11.03 8.54
CA VAL A 102 0.09 10.26 7.35
C VAL A 102 1.35 10.87 6.77
N ARG A 103 2.32 10.04 6.42
CA ARG A 103 3.53 10.50 5.71
C ARG A 103 3.41 10.14 4.23
N SER A 104 3.96 11.00 3.37
CA SER A 104 4.07 10.76 1.93
C SER A 104 5.39 10.08 1.61
N ASN A 105 5.39 9.22 0.59
CA ASN A 105 6.59 8.66 -0.05
C ASN A 105 7.47 7.83 0.90
N ILE A 106 6.85 6.88 1.62
CA ILE A 106 7.59 5.91 2.42
C ILE A 106 7.98 4.74 1.51
N GLN A 107 9.26 4.38 1.52
CA GLN A 107 9.76 3.13 0.94
C GLN A 107 9.74 2.04 2.02
N VAL A 108 9.29 0.83 1.66
CA VAL A 108 9.12 -0.31 2.56
C VAL A 108 9.77 -1.53 1.92
N GLY A 109 11.00 -1.85 2.34
CA GLY A 109 11.84 -2.76 1.57
C GLY A 109 12.05 -2.20 0.16
N GLU A 110 11.70 -2.98 -0.86
CA GLU A 110 11.77 -2.58 -2.27
C GLU A 110 10.49 -1.88 -2.76
N HIS A 111 9.41 -1.87 -1.97
CA HIS A 111 8.12 -1.32 -2.39
C HIS A 111 8.00 0.18 -2.10
N MET A 112 7.51 0.96 -3.07
CA MET A 112 7.17 2.37 -2.87
C MET A 112 5.68 2.49 -2.52
N ALA A 113 5.38 3.05 -1.34
CA ALA A 113 4.00 3.36 -0.99
C ALA A 113 3.38 4.35 -1.99
N PRO A 114 2.06 4.23 -2.30
CA PRO A 114 1.40 5.16 -3.19
C PRO A 114 1.52 6.62 -2.73
N SER A 115 1.56 7.56 -3.67
CA SER A 115 1.55 8.99 -3.34
C SER A 115 0.26 9.38 -2.60
N ARG A 116 0.26 10.47 -1.81
CA ARG A 116 -0.94 10.90 -1.06
C ARG A 116 -2.19 11.06 -1.93
N LYS A 117 -2.03 11.53 -3.16
CA LYS A 117 -3.12 11.66 -4.13
C LYS A 117 -3.68 10.27 -4.48
N VAL A 118 -2.80 9.31 -4.78
CA VAL A 118 -3.19 7.93 -5.11
C VAL A 118 -3.78 7.21 -3.89
N GLN A 119 -3.21 7.39 -2.70
CA GLN A 119 -3.75 6.86 -1.44
C GLN A 119 -5.19 7.32 -1.22
N GLY A 120 -5.49 8.60 -1.44
CA GLY A 120 -6.85 9.12 -1.31
C GLY A 120 -7.84 8.53 -2.32
N ILE A 121 -7.40 8.25 -3.54
CA ILE A 121 -8.22 7.57 -4.57
C ILE A 121 -8.46 6.11 -4.16
N ILE A 122 -7.40 5.38 -3.80
CA ILE A 122 -7.50 3.99 -3.34
C ILE A 122 -8.44 3.89 -2.13
N LEU A 123 -8.32 4.79 -1.15
CA LEU A 123 -9.19 4.82 0.02
C LEU A 123 -10.66 5.07 -0.35
N ASN A 124 -10.92 5.88 -1.37
CA ASN A 124 -12.28 6.07 -1.86
C ASN A 124 -12.81 4.80 -2.53
N ASP A 125 -12.02 4.23 -3.44
CA ASP A 125 -12.40 3.05 -4.22
C ASP A 125 -12.65 1.84 -3.31
N ILE A 126 -11.79 1.60 -2.31
CA ILE A 126 -12.00 0.51 -1.34
C ILE A 126 -13.27 0.72 -0.50
N THR A 127 -13.57 1.95 -0.07
CA THR A 127 -14.78 2.18 0.73
C THR A 127 -16.05 1.88 -0.05
N GLU A 128 -16.07 2.12 -1.35
CA GLU A 128 -17.20 1.74 -2.21
C GLU A 128 -17.22 0.22 -2.46
N SER A 129 -16.08 -0.41 -2.72
CA SER A 129 -16.01 -1.87 -2.93
C SER A 129 -16.46 -2.66 -1.70
N LEU A 130 -16.08 -2.25 -0.48
CA LEU A 130 -16.48 -2.92 0.76
C LEU A 130 -18.00 -2.93 0.96
N LYS A 131 -18.72 -1.90 0.50
CA LYS A 131 -20.19 -1.85 0.56
C LYS A 131 -20.86 -2.94 -0.28
N GLY A 132 -20.26 -3.25 -1.44
CA GLY A 132 -20.79 -4.24 -2.39
C GLY A 132 -20.45 -5.70 -2.06
N ILE A 133 -19.41 -5.94 -1.25
CA ILE A 133 -19.02 -7.30 -0.85
C ILE A 133 -19.93 -7.77 0.29
N LYS A 134 -20.56 -8.94 0.19
CA LYS A 134 -21.42 -9.48 1.27
C LYS A 134 -20.66 -10.29 2.31
N ASP A 135 -19.63 -11.02 1.88
CA ASP A 135 -18.83 -11.88 2.75
C ASP A 135 -17.89 -11.00 3.61
N ASN A 136 -18.08 -11.03 4.93
CA ASN A 136 -17.26 -10.27 5.86
C ASN A 136 -15.78 -10.73 5.87
N HIS A 137 -15.52 -11.98 5.56
CA HIS A 137 -14.16 -12.50 5.43
C HIS A 137 -13.45 -11.91 4.20
N TYR A 138 -14.17 -11.73 3.10
CA TYR A 138 -13.65 -11.02 1.92
C TYR A 138 -13.44 -9.53 2.20
N ARG A 139 -14.38 -8.88 2.90
CA ARG A 139 -14.20 -7.50 3.36
C ARG A 139 -12.93 -7.37 4.21
N ALA A 140 -12.75 -8.27 5.17
CA ALA A 140 -11.58 -8.29 6.06
C ALA A 140 -10.28 -8.46 5.30
N THR A 141 -10.22 -9.44 4.40
CA THR A 141 -9.03 -9.76 3.61
C THR A 141 -8.65 -8.63 2.67
N LEU A 142 -9.63 -8.06 1.94
CA LEU A 142 -9.38 -6.92 1.06
C LEU A 142 -8.93 -5.67 1.85
N ALA A 143 -9.58 -5.38 2.99
CA ALA A 143 -9.20 -4.26 3.83
C ALA A 143 -7.79 -4.43 4.42
N TYR A 144 -7.42 -5.66 4.81
CA TYR A 144 -6.08 -6.01 5.27
C TYR A 144 -5.02 -5.68 4.22
N TYR A 145 -5.16 -6.21 3.00
CA TYR A 145 -4.22 -5.96 1.91
C TYR A 145 -4.12 -4.47 1.59
N THR A 146 -5.27 -3.79 1.50
CA THR A 146 -5.33 -2.36 1.16
C THR A 146 -4.62 -1.49 2.21
N VAL A 147 -4.91 -1.68 3.50
CA VAL A 147 -4.30 -0.89 4.57
C VAL A 147 -2.78 -1.14 4.63
N ASN A 148 -2.36 -2.38 4.42
CA ASN A 148 -0.94 -2.73 4.44
C ASN A 148 -0.18 -2.10 3.26
N ASN A 149 -0.74 -2.16 2.05
CA ASN A 149 -0.15 -1.61 0.83
C ASN A 149 -0.17 -0.08 0.76
N LEU A 150 -1.22 0.56 1.27
CA LEU A 150 -1.28 2.02 1.31
C LEU A 150 -0.15 2.63 2.12
N HIS A 151 0.30 1.91 3.15
CA HIS A 151 1.39 2.29 4.04
C HIS A 151 1.28 3.75 4.53
N LEU A 152 0.08 4.14 4.95
CA LEU A 152 -0.28 5.53 5.32
C LEU A 152 0.62 6.10 6.42
N PHE A 153 1.09 5.23 7.33
CA PHE A 153 1.77 5.65 8.55
C PHE A 153 3.27 5.36 8.47
N ALA A 154 4.07 6.15 9.20
CA ALA A 154 5.52 5.93 9.30
C ALA A 154 5.87 4.57 9.92
N ASP A 155 4.98 4.06 10.77
CA ASP A 155 5.10 2.78 11.45
C ASP A 155 3.68 2.26 11.79
N GLY A 156 3.58 0.95 12.00
CA GLY A 156 2.36 0.31 12.50
C GLY A 156 1.33 -0.07 11.44
N ASN A 157 1.63 0.06 10.14
CA ASN A 157 0.68 -0.33 9.08
C ASN A 157 0.26 -1.80 9.20
N GLY A 158 1.21 -2.72 9.39
CA GLY A 158 0.89 -4.14 9.60
C GLY A 158 0.07 -4.42 10.87
N ARG A 159 0.28 -3.65 11.95
CA ARG A 159 -0.56 -3.78 13.18
C ARG A 159 -1.97 -3.26 12.93
N THR A 160 -2.09 -2.13 12.23
CA THR A 160 -3.37 -1.53 11.88
C THR A 160 -4.15 -2.39 10.90
N SER A 161 -3.50 -2.98 9.89
CA SER A 161 -4.16 -3.88 8.93
C SER A 161 -4.70 -5.14 9.62
N ARG A 162 -3.92 -5.78 10.51
CA ARG A 162 -4.39 -6.93 11.31
C ARG A 162 -5.57 -6.58 12.22
N ALA A 163 -5.54 -5.41 12.87
CA ALA A 163 -6.66 -4.97 13.70
C ALA A 163 -7.93 -4.74 12.85
N VAL A 164 -7.79 -4.13 11.67
CA VAL A 164 -8.90 -3.96 10.72
C VAL A 164 -9.44 -5.30 10.26
N TYR A 165 -8.57 -6.27 9.96
CA TYR A 165 -8.99 -7.62 9.60
C TYR A 165 -9.90 -8.23 10.67
N GLU A 166 -9.44 -8.26 11.93
CA GLU A 166 -10.21 -8.82 13.04
C GLU A 166 -11.57 -8.14 13.24
N ILE A 167 -11.64 -6.81 13.09
CA ILE A 167 -12.88 -6.05 13.21
C ILE A 167 -13.93 -6.51 12.19
N PHE A 168 -13.51 -6.83 10.97
CA PHE A 168 -14.42 -7.31 9.93
C PHE A 168 -14.71 -8.81 10.08
N ASP A 169 -13.70 -9.64 10.31
CA ASP A 169 -13.83 -11.09 10.22
C ASP A 169 -14.42 -11.72 11.50
N ASN A 170 -14.02 -11.24 12.67
CA ASN A 170 -14.24 -11.96 13.93
C ASN A 170 -15.32 -11.30 14.81
N PRO A 171 -16.49 -11.92 15.02
CA PRO A 171 -17.53 -11.48 15.98
C PRO A 171 -16.99 -11.12 17.36
N ASN A 172 -16.04 -11.91 17.83
CA ASN A 172 -15.50 -11.88 19.19
C ASN A 172 -14.06 -11.35 19.21
N PHE A 173 -13.71 -10.45 18.27
CA PHE A 173 -12.36 -9.90 18.21
C PHE A 173 -11.93 -9.31 19.55
N ASN A 174 -10.64 -9.42 19.85
CA ASN A 174 -10.05 -8.83 21.02
C ASN A 174 -8.70 -8.18 20.69
N LEU A 175 -8.70 -6.85 20.60
CA LEU A 175 -7.51 -6.07 20.27
C LEU A 175 -6.54 -5.91 21.45
N SER A 176 -6.88 -6.40 22.64
CA SER A 176 -5.94 -6.46 23.79
C SER A 176 -4.87 -7.55 23.64
N GLY A 177 -5.01 -8.46 22.66
CA GLY A 177 -4.06 -9.54 22.41
C GLY A 177 -2.68 -9.07 21.92
N GLU A 178 -1.67 -9.92 22.11
CA GLU A 178 -0.26 -9.61 21.82
C GLU A 178 0.03 -9.29 20.34
N ASN A 179 -0.84 -9.69 19.41
CA ASN A 179 -0.66 -9.49 17.95
C ASN A 179 -0.78 -8.01 17.52
N PHE A 180 -1.29 -7.14 18.41
CA PHE A 180 -1.60 -5.73 18.13
C PHE A 180 -0.73 -4.74 18.94
N VAL A 181 0.12 -5.24 19.84
CA VAL A 181 0.98 -4.44 20.72
C VAL A 181 2.43 -4.48 20.23
N HIS A 182 3.16 -3.37 20.36
CA HIS A 182 4.59 -3.34 20.05
C HIS A 182 5.36 -4.18 21.08
N LYS A 183 5.95 -5.30 20.67
CA LYS A 183 7.01 -5.95 21.46
C LYS A 183 8.29 -5.17 21.19
N THR A 184 8.84 -4.50 22.21
CA THR A 184 10.07 -3.70 22.11
C THR A 184 11.34 -4.54 22.13
N ASN A 185 11.25 -5.86 22.36
CA ASN A 185 12.40 -6.72 22.68
C ASN A 185 12.56 -7.98 21.80
N LEU A 186 11.98 -8.05 20.61
CA LEU A 186 12.26 -9.13 19.68
C LEU A 186 12.75 -8.56 18.35
N VAL A 187 14.07 -8.60 18.23
CA VAL A 187 14.79 -8.58 16.95
C VAL A 187 14.36 -9.84 16.18
N ASP A 188 14.20 -9.70 14.86
CA ASP A 188 13.94 -10.77 13.89
C ASP A 188 12.52 -11.37 13.82
N GLU A 189 11.59 -10.65 13.18
CA GLU A 189 10.67 -11.32 12.23
C GLU A 189 10.76 -10.56 10.90
N SER A 190 11.90 -10.73 10.21
CA SER A 190 12.08 -10.36 8.82
C SER A 190 11.19 -11.21 7.92
N SER A 191 10.42 -10.54 7.04
CA SER A 191 10.03 -10.97 5.69
C SER A 191 9.52 -12.41 5.48
N GLY A 192 8.26 -12.54 5.04
CA GLY A 192 7.72 -13.76 4.41
C GLY A 192 6.80 -14.55 5.32
N HIS A 193 5.49 -14.48 5.05
CA HIS A 193 4.38 -15.09 5.80
C HIS A 193 4.46 -14.90 7.32
N GLY A 194 3.75 -13.89 7.85
CA GLY A 194 3.61 -13.72 9.28
C GLY A 194 2.79 -14.83 9.94
N LYS A 195 2.95 -14.97 11.26
CA LYS A 195 2.10 -15.84 12.10
C LYS A 195 0.60 -15.55 11.93
N PHE A 196 0.25 -14.29 11.62
CA PHE A 196 -1.13 -13.87 11.42
C PHE A 196 -1.72 -14.43 10.13
N GLU A 197 -1.06 -14.22 8.99
CA GLU A 197 -1.50 -14.77 7.70
C GLU A 197 -1.72 -16.28 7.77
N ARG A 198 -0.80 -16.98 8.45
CA ARG A 198 -0.91 -18.42 8.69
C ARG A 198 -2.08 -18.82 9.59
N ALA A 199 -2.40 -18.02 10.60
CA ALA A 199 -3.50 -18.32 11.50
C ALA A 199 -4.88 -18.13 10.84
N HIS A 200 -4.95 -17.25 9.84
CA HIS A 200 -6.21 -16.82 9.21
C HIS A 200 -6.41 -17.35 7.79
N GLY A 201 -5.49 -18.16 7.27
CA GLY A 201 -5.66 -18.78 5.94
C GLY A 201 -5.51 -17.82 4.77
N ILE A 202 -4.96 -16.63 4.99
CA ILE A 202 -4.81 -15.59 3.97
C ILE A 202 -3.41 -15.60 3.36
N GLN A 203 -3.32 -15.21 2.09
CA GLN A 203 -2.06 -15.05 1.38
C GLN A 203 -1.29 -13.80 1.85
N SER A 204 -0.04 -13.66 1.43
CA SER A 204 0.74 -12.45 1.74
C SER A 204 0.21 -11.25 0.94
N THR A 205 0.39 -10.02 1.46
CA THR A 205 0.04 -8.81 0.70
C THR A 205 0.80 -8.73 -0.63
N MET A 206 2.08 -9.12 -0.64
CA MET A 206 2.89 -9.15 -1.86
C MET A 206 2.26 -10.08 -2.90
N THR A 207 1.91 -11.31 -2.51
CA THR A 207 1.24 -12.30 -3.37
C THR A 207 -0.06 -11.76 -3.94
N ALA A 208 -0.89 -11.11 -3.11
CA ALA A 208 -2.17 -10.55 -3.54
C ALA A 208 -2.00 -9.47 -4.62
N TYR A 209 -1.04 -8.56 -4.46
CA TYR A 209 -0.80 -7.51 -5.46
C TYR A 209 -0.08 -8.02 -6.71
N GLN A 210 0.82 -9.00 -6.60
CA GLN A 210 1.41 -9.66 -7.76
C GLN A 210 0.33 -10.31 -8.64
N LEU A 211 -0.60 -11.04 -8.04
CA LEU A 211 -1.75 -11.60 -8.75
C LEU A 211 -2.60 -10.51 -9.42
N ALA A 212 -2.96 -9.47 -8.68
CA ALA A 212 -3.76 -8.36 -9.22
C ALA A 212 -3.07 -7.65 -10.39
N ARG A 213 -1.74 -7.53 -10.35
CA ARG A 213 -0.92 -6.94 -11.43
C ARG A 213 -0.82 -7.85 -12.64
N GLY A 214 -0.74 -9.17 -12.46
CA GLY A 214 -0.81 -10.13 -13.57
C GLY A 214 -2.13 -9.99 -14.36
N ILE A 215 -3.26 -9.97 -13.65
CA ILE A 215 -4.59 -9.77 -14.26
C ILE A 215 -4.70 -8.38 -14.91
N LEU A 216 -4.14 -7.34 -14.28
CA LEU A 216 -4.09 -5.99 -14.84
C LEU A 216 -3.32 -5.95 -16.16
N ALA A 217 -2.15 -6.59 -16.20
CA ALA A 217 -1.30 -6.66 -17.39
C ALA A 217 -2.06 -7.29 -18.56
N GLU A 218 -2.73 -8.43 -18.33
CA GLU A 218 -3.55 -9.07 -19.35
C GLU A 218 -4.66 -8.14 -19.87
N LYS A 219 -5.36 -7.46 -18.96
CA LYS A 219 -6.40 -6.50 -19.32
C LYS A 219 -5.85 -5.34 -20.14
N TRP A 220 -4.73 -4.77 -19.73
CA TRP A 220 -4.11 -3.65 -20.43
C TRP A 220 -3.59 -4.02 -21.81
N ALA A 221 -3.07 -5.24 -21.98
CA ALA A 221 -2.68 -5.76 -23.28
C ALA A 221 -3.89 -5.94 -24.21
N ARG A 222 -5.02 -6.45 -23.69
CA ARG A 222 -6.28 -6.54 -24.46
C ARG A 222 -6.83 -5.16 -24.84
N ASP A 223 -6.67 -4.17 -23.96
CA ASP A 223 -7.10 -2.79 -24.17
C ASP A 223 -6.09 -1.94 -24.98
N ASP A 224 -5.05 -2.54 -25.56
CA ASP A 224 -3.95 -1.88 -26.31
C ASP A 224 -3.22 -0.76 -25.52
N LYS A 225 -3.21 -0.85 -24.19
CA LYS A 225 -2.49 0.08 -23.29
C LYS A 225 -1.03 -0.29 -23.10
N ILE A 226 -0.70 -1.57 -23.27
CA ILE A 226 0.65 -2.11 -23.32
C ILE A 226 0.75 -3.07 -24.52
N ASP A 227 1.96 -3.41 -24.95
CA ASP A 227 2.15 -4.35 -26.05
C ASP A 227 1.67 -5.76 -25.68
N PRO A 228 0.77 -6.40 -26.47
CA PRO A 228 0.24 -7.72 -26.15
C PRO A 228 1.27 -8.84 -26.17
N ARG A 229 2.44 -8.66 -26.81
CA ARG A 229 3.54 -9.64 -26.77
C ARG A 229 4.15 -9.78 -25.37
N ILE A 230 3.94 -8.80 -24.51
CA ILE A 230 4.23 -8.92 -23.07
C ILE A 230 3.41 -10.08 -22.46
N ASN A 231 2.20 -10.37 -22.97
CA ASN A 231 1.42 -11.54 -22.50
C ASN A 231 1.98 -12.87 -23.02
N GLU A 232 2.54 -12.91 -24.23
CA GLU A 232 3.22 -14.12 -24.74
C GLU A 232 4.44 -14.46 -23.88
N MET A 233 5.17 -13.42 -23.42
CA MET A 233 6.23 -13.54 -22.41
C MET A 233 5.66 -13.96 -21.04
N ASN A 234 4.56 -13.37 -20.57
CA ASN A 234 3.91 -13.70 -19.28
C ASN A 234 3.39 -15.15 -19.19
N SER A 235 2.98 -15.76 -20.30
CA SER A 235 2.41 -17.13 -20.32
C SER A 235 3.39 -18.25 -19.96
N ARG A 236 4.68 -17.92 -19.77
CA ARG A 236 5.77 -18.88 -19.52
C ARG A 236 6.55 -18.62 -18.23
N ILE A 237 6.17 -17.63 -17.41
CA ILE A 237 7.05 -17.07 -16.37
C ILE A 237 6.37 -17.10 -14.99
N GLU A 238 7.00 -17.77 -14.04
CA GLU A 238 6.87 -17.53 -12.59
C GLU A 238 7.60 -16.21 -12.34
N ILE A 239 6.88 -15.12 -12.04
CA ILE A 239 7.51 -13.80 -12.01
C ILE A 239 8.19 -13.58 -10.66
N LEU A 240 9.50 -13.87 -10.59
CA LEU A 240 10.35 -13.37 -9.51
C LEU A 240 11.05 -12.10 -10.01
N PHE A 241 10.88 -11.02 -9.24
CA PHE A 241 11.45 -9.72 -9.54
C PHE A 241 12.77 -9.59 -8.77
N GLY A 242 13.88 -9.42 -9.49
CA GLY A 242 15.21 -9.20 -8.90
C GLY A 242 15.46 -7.73 -8.56
N GLU A 243 16.63 -7.45 -7.98
CA GLU A 243 17.10 -6.10 -7.67
C GLU A 243 17.06 -5.21 -8.92
N THR A 244 16.32 -4.10 -8.83
CA THR A 244 16.21 -3.10 -9.89
C THR A 244 17.35 -2.07 -9.72
N PRO A 245 18.16 -1.80 -10.75
CA PRO A 245 19.34 -0.94 -10.63
C PRO A 245 19.00 0.56 -10.61
N ASP A 246 19.92 1.37 -10.06
CA ASP A 246 19.86 2.83 -10.14
C ASP A 246 19.70 3.33 -11.58
N VAL A 247 18.76 4.27 -11.79
CA VAL A 247 18.50 4.84 -13.11
C VAL A 247 19.35 6.07 -13.37
N TYR A 248 20.08 6.01 -14.47
CA TYR A 248 20.81 7.15 -15.01
C TYR A 248 19.92 7.92 -15.97
N LEU A 249 19.77 9.22 -15.70
CA LEU A 249 18.93 10.12 -16.48
C LEU A 249 19.68 10.63 -17.73
N THR A 250 18.93 10.96 -18.77
CA THR A 250 19.48 11.64 -19.96
C THR A 250 19.89 13.08 -19.63
N ASP A 251 20.75 13.69 -20.46
CA ASP A 251 21.14 15.10 -20.29
C ASP A 251 19.93 16.04 -20.22
N ASP A 252 18.89 15.77 -21.04
CA ASP A 252 17.65 16.54 -20.99
C ASP A 252 16.95 16.39 -19.64
N ALA A 253 16.78 15.16 -19.17
CA ALA A 253 16.17 14.86 -17.88
C ALA A 253 16.98 15.42 -16.70
N GLU A 254 18.31 15.37 -16.75
CA GLU A 254 19.19 15.97 -15.75
C GLU A 254 19.01 17.49 -15.64
N ASN A 255 18.78 18.17 -16.75
CA ASN A 255 18.64 19.63 -16.77
C ASN A 255 17.21 20.10 -16.47
N ASN A 256 16.19 19.31 -16.82
CA ASN A 256 14.79 19.74 -16.80
C ASN A 256 13.91 19.09 -15.71
N LEU A 257 14.44 18.14 -14.94
CA LEU A 257 13.77 17.59 -13.76
C LEU A 257 14.26 18.25 -12.48
N THR A 258 13.33 18.49 -11.56
CA THR A 258 13.64 18.94 -10.20
C THR A 258 14.31 17.82 -9.38
N PRO A 259 15.11 18.16 -8.34
CA PRO A 259 15.71 17.13 -7.46
C PRO A 259 14.68 16.17 -6.85
N GLN A 260 13.47 16.65 -6.58
CA GLN A 260 12.39 15.83 -6.03
C GLN A 260 11.82 14.85 -7.06
N GLU A 261 11.67 15.27 -8.32
CA GLU A 261 11.28 14.39 -9.42
C GLU A 261 12.33 13.31 -9.65
N LYS A 262 13.62 13.67 -9.73
CA LYS A 262 14.72 12.71 -9.90
C LYS A 262 14.72 11.64 -8.81
N LYS A 263 14.56 12.05 -7.55
CA LYS A 263 14.43 11.12 -6.42
C LYS A 263 13.21 10.20 -6.56
N ALA A 264 12.05 10.76 -6.92
CA ALA A 264 10.83 9.98 -7.08
C ALA A 264 10.92 8.98 -8.24
N ILE A 265 11.54 9.37 -9.36
CA ILE A 265 11.80 8.51 -10.51
C ILE A 265 12.74 7.37 -10.11
N ASN A 266 13.88 7.67 -9.46
CA ASN A 266 14.81 6.62 -9.05
C ASN A 266 14.11 5.61 -8.13
N LEU A 267 13.38 6.09 -7.11
CA LEU A 267 12.61 5.22 -6.23
C LEU A 267 11.53 4.42 -6.97
N ALA A 268 10.87 4.98 -7.98
CA ALA A 268 9.83 4.30 -8.73
C ALA A 268 10.40 3.15 -9.57
N PHE A 269 11.59 3.32 -10.13
CA PHE A 269 12.28 2.25 -10.83
C PHE A 269 12.70 1.09 -9.92
N HIS A 270 12.83 1.33 -8.62
CA HIS A 270 13.16 0.29 -7.64
C HIS A 270 11.95 -0.57 -7.20
N ASP A 271 10.72 -0.19 -7.56
CA ASP A 271 9.50 -0.90 -7.15
C ASP A 271 9.06 -1.91 -8.23
N GLY A 272 9.96 -2.87 -8.45
CA GLY A 272 9.86 -4.08 -9.28
C GLY A 272 8.77 -4.08 -10.36
N ASP A 273 7.66 -4.75 -10.06
CA ASP A 273 6.59 -5.05 -11.02
C ASP A 273 5.73 -3.84 -11.41
N VAL A 274 5.59 -2.88 -10.51
CA VAL A 274 4.92 -1.60 -10.77
C VAL A 274 5.74 -0.79 -11.77
N ALA A 275 7.06 -0.76 -11.58
CA ALA A 275 8.00 -0.11 -12.50
C ALA A 275 7.91 -0.74 -13.89
N LEU A 276 7.90 -2.07 -13.98
CA LEU A 276 7.83 -2.78 -15.25
C LEU A 276 6.56 -2.46 -16.04
N LEU A 277 5.38 -2.53 -15.42
CA LEU A 277 4.14 -2.23 -16.11
C LEU A 277 4.07 -0.76 -16.57
N SER A 278 4.65 0.15 -15.79
CA SER A 278 4.76 1.55 -16.21
C SER A 278 5.71 1.72 -17.39
N LEU A 279 6.86 1.04 -17.36
CA LEU A 279 7.84 1.05 -18.44
C LEU A 279 7.21 0.52 -19.75
N CYS A 280 6.52 -0.62 -19.68
CA CYS A 280 5.81 -1.19 -20.82
C CYS A 280 4.79 -0.21 -21.44
N ARG A 281 4.07 0.53 -20.59
CA ARG A 281 3.11 1.54 -21.04
C ARG A 281 3.78 2.70 -21.77
N ILE A 282 4.88 3.24 -21.25
CA ILE A 282 5.57 4.35 -21.93
C ILE A 282 6.27 3.90 -23.21
N LEU A 283 6.87 2.71 -23.23
CA LEU A 283 7.49 2.16 -24.44
C LEU A 283 6.46 2.00 -25.56
N LYS A 284 5.24 1.58 -25.23
CA LYS A 284 4.10 1.53 -26.16
C LYS A 284 3.68 2.92 -26.65
N ILE A 285 3.54 3.90 -25.75
CA ILE A 285 3.19 5.30 -26.10
C ILE A 285 4.21 5.89 -27.08
N LYS A 286 5.50 5.61 -26.87
CA LYS A 286 6.57 6.09 -27.74
C LYS A 286 6.64 5.36 -29.10
N GLY A 287 5.88 4.28 -29.29
CA GLY A 287 5.96 3.46 -30.50
C GLY A 287 7.33 2.78 -30.66
N THR A 288 7.96 2.42 -29.54
CA THR A 288 9.33 1.91 -29.51
C THR A 288 9.41 0.55 -30.21
N SER A 289 10.45 0.33 -31.02
CA SER A 289 10.65 -0.91 -31.78
C SER A 289 10.89 -2.13 -30.89
N ASP A 290 10.60 -3.30 -31.45
CA ASP A 290 10.70 -4.62 -30.81
C ASP A 290 12.07 -4.91 -30.17
N GLU A 291 13.14 -4.40 -30.77
CA GLU A 291 14.51 -4.55 -30.28
C GLU A 291 14.72 -3.87 -28.91
N VAL A 292 14.17 -2.68 -28.71
CA VAL A 292 14.33 -1.94 -27.44
C VAL A 292 13.51 -2.57 -26.32
N ILE A 293 12.34 -3.13 -26.63
CA ILE A 293 11.51 -3.86 -25.67
C ILE A 293 12.21 -5.16 -25.26
N SER A 294 12.81 -5.89 -26.22
CA SER A 294 13.56 -7.12 -25.97
C SER A 294 14.90 -6.89 -25.23
N ASP A 295 15.58 -5.78 -25.47
CA ASP A 295 16.84 -5.44 -24.79
C ASP A 295 16.62 -4.90 -23.38
N SER A 296 15.49 -4.21 -23.15
CA SER A 296 15.11 -3.67 -21.83
C SER A 296 14.45 -4.72 -20.92
N ILE A 297 14.01 -5.85 -21.49
CA ILE A 297 13.32 -6.95 -20.80
C ILE A 297 14.01 -8.25 -21.20
N LYS A 298 15.09 -8.62 -20.51
CA LYS A 298 15.78 -9.89 -20.77
C LYS A 298 15.04 -11.04 -20.09
N THR A 299 14.79 -12.09 -20.86
CA THR A 299 14.31 -13.39 -20.36
C THR A 299 15.46 -14.39 -20.46
N TYR A 300 15.82 -15.07 -19.36
CA TYR A 300 16.92 -16.04 -19.37
C TYR A 300 16.40 -17.40 -19.87
N PRO A 301 16.89 -17.91 -21.02
CA PRO A 301 16.31 -19.09 -21.68
C PRO A 301 16.64 -20.43 -21.01
N ASN A 302 17.64 -20.49 -20.12
CA ASN A 302 18.08 -21.75 -19.50
C ASN A 302 17.48 -22.03 -18.10
N ASP A 303 16.77 -21.07 -17.53
CA ASP A 303 15.97 -21.20 -16.29
C ASP A 303 14.58 -20.56 -16.50
N ALA A 304 14.01 -20.84 -17.67
CA ALA A 304 12.88 -20.14 -18.31
C ALA A 304 11.57 -20.08 -17.51
N ASN A 305 11.53 -20.64 -16.29
CA ASN A 305 10.37 -20.57 -15.44
C ASN A 305 10.39 -19.37 -14.48
N LYS A 306 11.46 -18.58 -14.28
CA LYS A 306 11.56 -17.87 -12.99
C LYS A 306 11.76 -16.35 -12.93
N TYR A 307 12.06 -15.59 -13.99
CA TYR A 307 12.38 -14.16 -13.78
C TYR A 307 11.98 -13.25 -14.95
N MET A 308 11.32 -12.13 -14.63
CA MET A 308 11.42 -10.89 -15.43
C MET A 308 12.19 -9.87 -14.59
N ALA A 309 13.40 -9.52 -15.03
CA ALA A 309 14.17 -8.41 -14.48
C ALA A 309 14.27 -7.30 -15.54
N ILE A 310 14.06 -6.05 -15.15
CA ILE A 310 14.49 -4.91 -15.96
C ILE A 310 16.01 -4.80 -15.77
N GLU A 311 16.76 -5.47 -16.64
CA GLU A 311 18.21 -5.32 -16.68
C GLU A 311 18.53 -4.02 -17.42
N VAL A 312 18.66 -2.92 -16.68
CA VAL A 312 19.39 -1.76 -17.17
C VAL A 312 20.86 -2.16 -17.16
N GLU A 313 21.46 -2.40 -18.32
CA GLU A 313 22.87 -2.82 -18.41
C GLU A 313 23.78 -1.91 -17.58
N LYS A 314 24.18 -2.39 -16.41
CA LYS A 314 25.36 -1.90 -15.70
C LYS A 314 26.57 -2.51 -16.41
N LYS A 315 26.99 -1.92 -17.53
CA LYS A 315 28.27 -2.32 -18.14
C LYS A 315 29.41 -1.91 -17.21
N ASP A 316 29.88 -2.90 -16.45
CA ASP A 316 31.15 -3.04 -15.76
C ASP A 316 31.75 -1.77 -15.11
N MET A 317 31.40 -1.57 -13.83
CA MET A 317 32.19 -0.76 -12.90
C MET A 317 33.42 -1.53 -12.41
N ASP A 318 34.42 -1.74 -13.27
CA ASP A 318 35.74 -2.21 -12.77
C ASP A 318 36.97 -1.71 -13.54
N THR A 319 36.87 -0.59 -14.27
CA THR A 319 38.03 -0.02 -14.98
C THR A 319 38.50 1.35 -14.50
N GLY A 320 37.92 1.90 -13.42
CA GLY A 320 38.51 3.05 -12.71
C GLY A 320 38.76 4.30 -13.55
N ALA A 321 38.06 4.48 -14.67
CA ALA A 321 38.16 5.66 -15.51
C ALA A 321 36.90 6.53 -15.38
N PRO A 322 37.01 7.83 -15.09
CA PRO A 322 35.88 8.74 -15.10
C PRO A 322 35.53 9.06 -16.56
N ASN A 323 34.44 8.50 -17.06
CA ASN A 323 33.76 9.03 -18.24
C ASN A 323 32.35 9.47 -17.84
N GLU A 324 32.27 10.74 -17.45
CA GLU A 324 31.01 11.49 -17.34
C GLU A 324 30.27 11.37 -18.69
N LYS A 325 29.11 10.66 -18.68
CA LYS A 325 28.11 10.48 -19.78
C LYS A 325 27.99 9.12 -20.51
N SER A 326 28.58 8.01 -20.05
CA SER A 326 28.49 6.72 -20.76
C SER A 326 27.40 5.72 -20.34
N HIS A 327 26.41 6.07 -19.50
CA HIS A 327 25.46 5.06 -18.97
C HIS A 327 23.98 5.48 -18.92
N GLN A 328 23.46 6.21 -19.92
CA GLN A 328 22.01 6.52 -19.95
C GLN A 328 21.17 5.24 -20.05
N THR A 329 20.20 5.09 -19.15
CA THR A 329 19.33 3.90 -19.06
C THR A 329 18.34 3.80 -20.22
N PHE A 330 17.80 4.93 -20.68
CA PHE A 330 16.88 4.99 -21.82
C PHE A 330 17.30 6.11 -22.78
N SER A 331 18.12 5.76 -23.78
CA SER A 331 18.59 6.75 -24.75
C SER A 331 17.40 7.40 -25.48
N GLY A 332 17.43 8.73 -25.61
CA GLY A 332 16.37 9.49 -26.29
C GLY A 332 15.12 9.78 -25.45
N TRP A 333 15.09 9.39 -24.17
CA TRP A 333 14.06 9.88 -23.25
C TRP A 333 14.30 11.34 -22.87
N THR A 334 13.22 12.12 -22.83
CA THR A 334 13.19 13.48 -22.29
C THR A 334 12.71 13.50 -20.83
N ALA A 335 12.82 14.63 -20.16
CA ALA A 335 12.22 14.85 -18.84
C ALA A 335 10.73 14.50 -18.80
N ASP A 336 10.00 14.79 -19.88
CA ASP A 336 8.57 14.50 -19.97
C ASP A 336 8.28 13.01 -20.13
N ASP A 337 9.19 12.24 -20.73
CA ASP A 337 9.09 10.79 -20.75
C ASP A 337 9.23 10.22 -19.33
N TYR A 338 10.23 10.67 -18.56
CA TYR A 338 10.38 10.24 -17.17
C TYR A 338 9.19 10.67 -16.28
N ARG A 339 8.59 11.83 -16.51
CA ARG A 339 7.32 12.22 -15.86
C ARG A 339 6.18 11.29 -16.27
N THR A 340 6.06 10.97 -17.55
CA THR A 340 5.05 10.03 -18.07
C THR A 340 5.21 8.63 -17.47
N PHE A 341 6.45 8.19 -17.25
CA PHE A 341 6.76 6.96 -16.51
C PHE A 341 6.30 7.06 -15.06
N LEU A 342 6.59 8.16 -14.34
CA LEU A 342 6.16 8.32 -12.96
C LEU A 342 4.62 8.42 -12.83
N GLU A 343 3.95 9.03 -13.81
CA GLU A 343 2.48 9.02 -13.89
C GLU A 343 1.93 7.61 -14.17
N GLY A 344 2.54 6.88 -15.11
CA GLY A 344 2.22 5.49 -15.39
C GLY A 344 2.36 4.61 -14.15
N PHE A 345 3.40 4.84 -13.35
CA PHE A 345 3.66 4.13 -12.11
C PHE A 345 2.51 4.32 -11.10
N GLN A 346 2.08 5.56 -10.90
CA GLN A 346 0.93 5.87 -10.05
C GLN A 346 -0.39 5.27 -10.58
N ILE A 347 -0.56 5.20 -11.90
CA ILE A 347 -1.68 4.53 -12.55
C ILE A 347 -1.66 3.03 -12.25
N VAL A 348 -0.50 2.36 -12.37
CA VAL A 348 -0.36 0.94 -12.04
C VAL A 348 -0.71 0.68 -10.57
N GLN A 349 -0.19 1.47 -9.63
CA GLN A 349 -0.52 1.31 -8.20
C GLN A 349 -2.04 1.38 -7.94
N ARG A 350 -2.70 2.39 -8.52
CA ARG A 350 -4.15 2.58 -8.41
C ARG A 350 -4.92 1.43 -9.07
N ASP A 351 -4.57 1.08 -10.28
CA ASP A 351 -5.34 0.10 -11.06
C ASP A 351 -5.10 -1.33 -10.55
N SER A 352 -3.94 -1.61 -9.94
CA SER A 352 -3.69 -2.87 -9.22
C SER A 352 -4.64 -3.03 -8.04
N GLN A 353 -4.85 -1.96 -7.26
CA GLN A 353 -5.86 -1.95 -6.21
C GLN A 353 -7.26 -2.19 -6.76
N ARG A 354 -7.62 -1.53 -7.87
CA ARG A 354 -8.96 -1.70 -8.48
C ARG A 354 -9.19 -3.12 -8.96
N THR A 355 -8.18 -3.76 -9.54
CA THR A 355 -8.24 -5.18 -9.88
C THR A 355 -8.46 -6.03 -8.63
N LEU A 356 -7.75 -5.76 -7.53
CA LEU A 356 -7.94 -6.48 -6.27
C LEU A 356 -9.36 -6.27 -5.71
N ASN A 357 -9.87 -5.04 -5.74
CA ASN A 357 -11.26 -4.74 -5.38
C ASN A 357 -12.24 -5.56 -6.22
N ASP A 358 -12.05 -5.60 -7.54
CA ASP A 358 -12.91 -6.34 -8.47
C ASP A 358 -12.87 -7.86 -8.20
N ILE A 359 -11.71 -8.42 -7.87
CA ILE A 359 -11.56 -9.84 -7.48
C ILE A 359 -12.48 -10.17 -6.31
N PHE A 360 -12.47 -9.36 -5.25
CA PHE A 360 -13.27 -9.62 -4.05
C PHE A 360 -14.74 -9.21 -4.20
N SER A 361 -15.05 -8.19 -5.00
CA SER A 361 -16.42 -7.76 -5.28
C SER A 361 -17.16 -8.69 -6.26
N ASN A 362 -16.44 -9.31 -7.20
CA ASN A 362 -17.01 -10.16 -8.25
C ASN A 362 -16.24 -11.48 -8.40
N PRO A 363 -16.13 -12.31 -7.34
CA PRO A 363 -15.23 -13.47 -7.30
C PRO A 363 -15.50 -14.49 -8.43
N GLU A 364 -16.76 -14.63 -8.84
CA GLU A 364 -17.18 -15.53 -9.93
C GLU A 364 -16.60 -15.15 -11.30
N SER A 365 -16.23 -13.89 -11.51
CA SER A 365 -15.57 -13.42 -12.73
C SER A 365 -14.08 -13.73 -12.76
N TYR A 366 -13.50 -14.17 -11.63
CA TYR A 366 -12.07 -14.38 -11.45
C TYR A 366 -11.80 -15.79 -10.94
N LYS A 367 -12.02 -16.79 -11.79
CA LYS A 367 -11.78 -18.21 -11.47
C LYS A 367 -10.44 -18.71 -11.98
N ARG A 368 -9.80 -19.55 -11.17
CA ARG A 368 -8.67 -20.39 -11.55
C ARG A 368 -9.14 -21.54 -12.44
N THR A 369 -8.18 -22.22 -13.07
CA THR A 369 -8.43 -23.41 -13.91
C THR A 369 -9.02 -24.59 -13.13
N ASP A 370 -8.76 -24.66 -11.82
CA ASP A 370 -9.32 -25.66 -10.90
C ASP A 370 -10.75 -25.33 -10.43
N GLY A 371 -11.32 -24.19 -10.87
CA GLY A 371 -12.66 -23.73 -10.53
C GLY A 371 -12.75 -22.91 -9.24
N ILE A 372 -11.68 -22.81 -8.45
CA ILE A 372 -11.63 -21.97 -7.24
C ILE A 372 -11.54 -20.50 -7.64
N THR A 373 -12.26 -19.62 -6.93
CA THR A 373 -12.15 -18.17 -7.18
C THR A 373 -10.81 -17.64 -6.65
N TRP A 374 -10.23 -16.64 -7.31
CA TRP A 374 -9.02 -15.99 -6.81
C TRP A 374 -9.25 -15.34 -5.44
N ALA A 375 -10.47 -14.88 -5.15
CA ALA A 375 -10.83 -14.38 -3.82
C ALA A 375 -10.76 -15.49 -2.75
N ASP A 376 -11.31 -16.68 -3.03
CA ASP A 376 -11.21 -17.83 -2.12
C ASP A 376 -9.74 -18.24 -1.93
N TRP A 377 -8.95 -18.31 -3.01
CA TRP A 377 -7.54 -18.67 -2.90
C TRP A 377 -6.75 -17.68 -2.04
N LEU A 378 -6.97 -16.38 -2.25
CA LEU A 378 -6.33 -15.32 -1.48
C LEU A 378 -6.74 -15.25 -0.01
N SER A 379 -7.90 -15.79 0.35
CA SER A 379 -8.48 -15.59 1.68
C SER A 379 -8.66 -16.87 2.51
N LYS A 380 -8.77 -18.04 1.88
CA LYS A 380 -9.19 -19.29 2.55
C LYS A 380 -8.23 -20.46 2.29
N THR A 381 -7.13 -20.25 1.58
CA THR A 381 -6.19 -21.33 1.25
C THR A 381 -4.75 -20.94 1.57
N GLN A 382 -4.00 -21.91 2.08
CA GLN A 382 -2.54 -21.84 2.17
C GLN A 382 -1.94 -22.83 1.19
N GLU A 383 -0.94 -22.37 0.45
CA GLU A 383 -0.01 -23.20 -0.33
C GLU A 383 1.38 -23.10 0.31
#